data_AF-A0A7V4LSF7-F1
#
_entry.id   AF-A0A7V4LSF7-F1
#
_cell.length_a   1.000
_cell.length_b   1.000
_cell.length_c   1.000
_cell.angle_alpha   90.00
_cell.angle_beta   90.00
_cell.angle_gamma   90.00
#
_symmetry.space_group_name_H-M   'P 1'
#
loop_
_entity.id
_entity.type
_entity.pdbx_description
1 polymer ?
#
loop_
_entity_poly.entity_id
_entity_poly.type
_entity_poly.pdbx_seq_one_letter_code
_entity_poly.pdbx_strand_id
1 'polypeptide(L)'
;MKTARHLLVLAALTSLAALPVPAADNVAPPGFTALFNGRDFTGWRVPAGDNGHWKVVDGVIDYDAESEAPGDKSLWSEREFGDFELRVD
;
A
#
# COMPACT_ATOMS: atom_id res chain seq x y z
N MET A 1 2.52 22.93 58.40
CA MET A 1 3.13 23.09 57.05
C MET A 1 3.37 21.68 56.51
N LYS A 2 2.50 21.21 55.59
CA LYS A 2 2.80 20.91 54.16
C LYS A 2 3.84 19.77 54.03
N THR A 3 3.58 18.60 53.44
CA THR A 3 3.07 18.32 52.08
C THR A 3 2.75 16.81 51.95
N ALA A 4 1.54 16.43 51.53
CA ALA A 4 1.14 16.06 50.17
C ALA A 4 1.70 14.72 49.65
N ARG A 5 0.82 13.70 49.62
CA ARG A 5 0.99 12.37 49.02
C ARG A 5 1.26 12.50 47.52
N HIS A 6 2.34 11.90 47.03
CA HIS A 6 2.56 11.72 45.59
C HIS A 6 1.92 10.40 45.15
N LEU A 7 0.75 10.49 44.54
CA LEU A 7 0.15 9.41 43.77
C LEU A 7 0.80 9.45 42.38
N LEU A 8 1.60 8.44 42.05
CA LEU A 8 2.17 8.28 40.72
C LEU A 8 1.07 7.74 39.79
N VAL A 9 0.52 8.59 38.92
CA VAL A 9 -0.43 8.15 37.88
C VAL A 9 0.39 7.79 36.64
N LEU A 10 0.51 6.50 36.36
CA LEU A 10 1.11 5.98 35.13
C LEU A 10 0.04 6.04 34.02
N ALA A 11 0.09 7.06 33.18
CA ALA A 11 -0.77 7.15 32.00
C ALA A 11 -0.25 6.19 30.93
N ALA A 12 -0.91 5.05 30.75
CA ALA A 12 -0.67 4.17 29.63
C ALA A 12 -1.19 4.83 28.35
N LEU A 13 -0.29 5.39 27.52
CA LEU A 13 -0.63 5.79 26.16
C LEU A 13 -0.89 4.52 25.34
N THR A 14 -2.15 4.11 25.24
CA THR A 14 -2.59 3.15 24.23
C THR A 14 -2.51 3.85 22.87
N SER A 15 -1.41 3.66 22.16
CA SER A 15 -1.30 4.08 20.76
C SER A 15 -2.33 3.29 19.96
N LEU A 16 -3.41 3.95 19.55
CA LEU A 16 -4.37 3.39 18.61
C LEU A 16 -3.65 3.30 17.27
N ALA A 17 -3.09 2.14 16.95
CA ALA A 17 -2.54 1.87 15.63
C ALA A 17 -3.68 2.04 14.63
N ALA A 18 -3.62 3.10 13.82
CA ALA A 18 -4.57 3.31 12.74
C ALA A 18 -4.41 2.14 11.76
N LEU A 19 -5.45 1.32 11.65
CA LEU A 19 -5.49 0.28 10.63
C LEU A 19 -5.44 0.97 9.26
N PRO A 20 -4.66 0.47 8.29
CA PRO A 20 -4.61 1.04 6.96
C PRO A 20 -5.99 0.89 6.31
N VAL A 21 -6.75 1.98 6.28
CA VAL A 21 -8.03 2.05 5.57
C VAL A 21 -7.69 2.07 4.08
N PRO A 22 -8.09 1.06 3.29
CA PRO A 22 -7.92 1.12 1.85
C PRO A 22 -8.65 2.35 1.32
N ALA A 23 -7.98 3.15 0.48
CA ALA A 23 -8.64 4.24 -0.24
C ALA A 23 -9.85 3.68 -1.01
N ALA A 24 -10.93 4.47 -1.13
CA ALA A 24 -12.19 4.01 -1.72
C ALA A 24 -11.99 3.38 -3.11
N ASP A 25 -11.04 3.90 -3.88
CA ASP A 25 -10.75 3.48 -5.25
C ASP A 25 -10.11 2.07 -5.32
N ASN A 26 -9.52 1.60 -4.21
CA ASN A 26 -8.98 0.24 -4.08
C ASN A 26 -10.02 -0.81 -3.68
N VAL A 27 -11.30 -0.42 -3.64
CA VAL A 27 -12.44 -1.33 -3.46
C VAL A 27 -13.19 -1.42 -4.79
N ALA A 28 -13.09 -2.58 -5.43
CA ALA A 28 -13.73 -2.79 -6.72
C ALA A 28 -15.26 -2.66 -6.64
N PRO A 29 -15.91 -2.01 -7.63
CA PRO A 29 -17.37 -1.99 -7.72
C PRO A 29 -17.94 -3.38 -8.01
N PRO A 30 -19.25 -3.60 -7.80
CA PRO A 30 -19.88 -4.88 -8.09
C PRO A 30 -19.59 -5.38 -9.52
N GLY A 31 -19.19 -6.64 -9.64
CA GLY A 31 -18.81 -7.26 -10.92
C GLY A 31 -17.33 -7.10 -11.30
N PHE A 32 -16.56 -6.29 -10.56
CA PHE A 32 -15.13 -6.15 -10.75
C PHE A 32 -14.34 -6.85 -9.63
N THR A 33 -13.08 -7.17 -9.93
CA THR A 33 -12.10 -7.64 -8.94
C THR A 33 -11.02 -6.58 -8.80
N ALA A 34 -10.69 -6.20 -7.57
CA ALA A 34 -9.61 -5.25 -7.33
C ALA A 34 -8.26 -5.91 -7.66
N LEU A 35 -7.52 -5.34 -8.61
CA LEU A 35 -6.15 -5.79 -8.94
C LEU A 35 -5.12 -5.20 -7.98
N PHE A 36 -5.34 -3.99 -7.50
CA PHE A 36 -4.48 -3.35 -6.52
C PHE A 36 -5.21 -3.25 -5.17
N ASN A 37 -4.49 -3.53 -4.10
CA ASN A 37 -5.03 -3.58 -2.74
C ASN A 37 -4.85 -2.26 -1.96
N GLY A 38 -4.27 -1.24 -2.59
CA GLY A 38 -4.00 0.07 -2.01
C GLY A 38 -2.82 0.13 -1.04
N ARG A 39 -2.00 -0.92 -0.94
CA ARG A 39 -0.98 -1.04 0.10
C ARG A 39 0.36 -1.54 -0.42
N ASP A 40 0.34 -2.55 -1.27
CA ASP A 40 1.56 -3.21 -1.74
C ASP A 40 1.34 -3.90 -3.10
N PHE A 41 2.41 -4.54 -3.60
CA PHE A 41 2.44 -5.23 -4.88
C PHE A 41 2.01 -6.70 -4.79
N THR A 42 1.23 -7.10 -3.78
CA THR A 42 0.63 -8.45 -3.77
C THR A 42 -0.22 -8.65 -5.02
N GLY A 43 0.05 -9.72 -5.78
CA GLY A 43 -0.58 -9.98 -7.08
C GLY A 43 0.13 -9.32 -8.26
N TRP A 44 1.29 -8.69 -8.05
CA TRP A 44 2.11 -8.03 -9.06
C TRP A 44 3.54 -8.57 -9.05
N ARG A 45 4.18 -8.57 -10.23
CA ARG A 45 5.57 -8.90 -10.45
C ARG A 45 6.35 -7.61 -10.64
N VAL A 46 7.11 -7.23 -9.62
CA VAL A 46 8.09 -6.14 -9.70
C VAL A 46 9.30 -6.63 -10.51
N PRO A 47 9.80 -5.85 -11.49
CA PRO A 47 10.91 -6.30 -12.33
C PRO A 47 12.19 -6.58 -11.51
N ALA A 48 12.92 -7.63 -11.89
CA ALA A 48 14.16 -7.96 -11.21
C ALA A 48 15.21 -6.87 -11.48
N GLY A 49 15.78 -6.32 -10.41
CA GLY A 49 16.69 -5.17 -10.50
C GLY A 49 15.99 -3.81 -10.56
N ASP A 50 14.69 -3.74 -10.27
CA ASP A 50 13.97 -2.47 -10.22
C ASP A 50 14.50 -1.50 -9.16
N ASN A 51 15.15 -1.99 -8.10
CA ASN A 51 15.78 -1.18 -7.05
C ASN A 51 14.86 -0.14 -6.36
N GLY A 52 13.54 -0.34 -6.39
CA GLY A 52 12.57 0.46 -5.63
C GLY A 52 11.97 1.63 -6.40
N HIS A 53 12.08 1.61 -7.73
CA HIS A 53 11.56 2.63 -8.63
C HIS A 53 10.06 2.49 -8.88
N TRP A 54 9.53 1.25 -8.81
CA TRP A 54 8.11 1.01 -8.52
C TRP A 54 7.88 1.02 -7.01
N LYS A 55 6.94 1.85 -6.57
CA LYS A 55 6.58 1.98 -5.15
C LYS A 55 5.08 2.21 -4.97
N VAL A 56 4.60 1.97 -3.76
CA VAL A 56 3.27 2.40 -3.34
C VAL A 56 3.43 3.62 -2.43
N VAL A 57 2.89 4.75 -2.85
CA VAL A 57 2.93 6.01 -2.09
C VAL A 57 1.49 6.45 -1.86
N ASP A 58 1.12 6.60 -0.58
CA ASP A 58 -0.22 7.04 -0.16
C ASP A 58 -1.37 6.26 -0.82
N GLY A 59 -1.16 4.96 -1.04
CA GLY A 59 -2.14 4.07 -1.64
C GLY A 59 -2.28 4.19 -3.16
N VAL A 60 -1.26 4.73 -3.83
CA VAL A 60 -1.14 4.84 -5.29
C VAL A 60 0.11 4.10 -5.75
N ILE A 61 0.02 3.38 -6.88
CA ILE A 61 1.20 2.83 -7.56
C ILE A 61 1.93 3.98 -8.26
N ASP A 62 3.16 4.25 -7.85
CA ASP A 62 3.99 5.34 -8.36
C ASP A 62 5.26 4.77 -9.01
N TYR A 63 5.63 5.34 -10.15
CA TYR A 63 6.82 4.97 -10.91
C TYR A 63 7.61 6.22 -11.28
N ASP A 64 8.86 6.30 -10.85
CA ASP A 64 9.72 7.47 -11.09
C ASP A 64 10.48 7.43 -12.42
N ALA A 65 10.28 6.37 -13.22
CA ALA A 65 10.96 6.13 -14.50
C ALA A 65 12.47 5.88 -14.41
N GLU A 66 13.01 5.58 -13.22
CA GLU A 66 14.44 5.39 -13.00
C GLU A 66 14.85 3.92 -12.82
N SER A 67 13.92 2.95 -12.99
CA SER A 67 14.18 1.50 -12.83
C SER A 67 15.54 1.07 -13.38
N GLU A 68 16.34 0.39 -12.57
CA GLU A 68 17.67 -0.11 -12.96
C GLU A 68 17.62 -1.50 -13.59
N ALA A 69 16.42 -2.07 -13.80
CA ALA A 69 16.28 -3.39 -14.36
C ALA A 69 16.94 -3.47 -15.76
N PRO A 70 17.75 -4.50 -16.05
CA PRO A 70 18.50 -4.60 -17.30
C PRO A 70 17.63 -4.92 -18.52
N GLY A 71 16.36 -5.29 -18.30
CA GLY A 71 15.41 -5.69 -19.33
C GLY A 71 14.09 -4.94 -19.22
N ASP A 72 12.99 -5.69 -19.23
CA ASP A 72 11.66 -5.12 -19.04
C ASP A 72 11.54 -4.47 -17.65
N LYS A 73 11.02 -3.25 -17.64
CA LYS A 73 10.84 -2.37 -16.47
C LYS A 73 9.36 -2.24 -16.08
N SER A 74 8.48 -2.97 -16.76
CA SER A 74 7.04 -2.91 -16.52
C SER A 74 6.66 -3.65 -15.24
N LEU A 75 5.69 -3.10 -14.50
CA LEU A 75 5.00 -3.80 -13.43
C LEU A 75 3.89 -4.68 -14.04
N TRP A 76 3.97 -5.99 -13.85
CA TRP A 76 3.02 -6.94 -14.43
C TRP A 76 2.10 -7.53 -13.38
N SER A 77 0.83 -7.80 -13.71
CA SER A 77 0.01 -8.66 -12.86
C SER A 77 0.55 -10.09 -12.86
N GLU A 78 0.46 -10.79 -11.73
CA GLU A 78 0.84 -12.21 -11.65
C GLU A 78 -0.12 -13.10 -12.46
N ARG A 79 -1.37 -12.65 -12.57
CA ARG A 79 -2.44 -13.30 -13.32
C ARG A 79 -2.49 -12.76 -14.74
N GLU A 80 -2.92 -13.63 -15.65
CA GLU A 80 -3.24 -13.28 -17.03
C GLU A 80 -4.75 -13.22 -17.22
N PHE A 81 -5.20 -12.33 -18.11
CA PHE A 81 -6.60 -12.12 -18.43
C PHE A 81 -6.78 -12.15 -19.95
N GLY A 82 -7.88 -12.76 -20.42
CA GLY A 82 -8.26 -12.79 -21.83
C GLY A 82 -9.14 -11.60 -22.18
N ASP A 83 -10.44 -11.84 -22.36
CA ASP A 83 -11.42 -10.77 -22.56
C ASP A 83 -11.74 -10.10 -21.22
N PHE A 84 -11.44 -8.81 -21.08
CA PHE A 84 -11.69 -8.05 -19.85
C PHE A 84 -12.09 -6.60 -20.11
N GLU A 85 -12.74 -6.01 -19.10
CA GLU A 85 -12.87 -4.55 -18.94
C GLU A 85 -11.94 -4.12 -17.80
N LEU A 86 -11.04 -3.17 -18.08
CA LEU A 86 -10.13 -2.59 -17.09
C LEU A 86 -10.58 -1.18 -16.75
N ARG A 87 -10.60 -0.87 -15.45
CA ARG A 87 -10.81 0.47 -14.92
C ARG A 87 -9.60 0.87 -14.09
N VAL A 88 -9.12 2.09 -14.33
CA VAL A 88 -7.97 2.70 -13.68
C VAL A 88 -8.21 4.21 -13.65
N ASP A 89 -7.81 4.87 -12.57
CA ASP A 89 -7.93 6.32 -12.35
C ASP A 89 -6.56 7.01 -12.45
#